data_AF-A0A975SFG2-F1
#
_entry.id   AF-A0A975SFG2-F1
#
_cell.length_a   1.000
_cell.length_b   1.000
_cell.length_c   1.000
_cell.angle_alpha   90.00
_cell.angle_beta   90.00
_cell.angle_gamma   90.00
#
_symmetry.space_group_name_H-M   'P 1'
#
loop_
_entity.id
_entity.type
_entity.pdbx_description
1 polymer ?
#
loop_
_entity_poly.entity_id
_entity_poly.type
_entity_poly.pdbx_seq_one_letter_code
_entity_poly.pdbx_strand_id
1 'polypeptide(L)'
;MAELVAACVVHELRPDAGSVGVTAIDKRPVSGPVRVRKLGLHADVQASRKHHGGELQALYVYAQEDAEYWQNELGRPLEAGWFGENLRVSGLDVSGARVGERWMIGSTVIVEVTSPREPCATFARWVGGPDERGWVKRFAAARRTGLYLRVVKAGEIVAGDTIEVIDVPADAPTITEVFTGTASPAA
;
A
#
# COMPACT_ATOMS: atom_id res chain seq x y z
N MET A 1 7.80 18.25 1.38
CA MET A 1 6.54 18.14 0.62
C MET A 1 6.29 16.66 0.41
N ALA A 2 5.05 16.22 0.40
CA ALA A 2 4.75 14.81 0.14
C ALA A 2 5.00 14.47 -1.33
N GLU A 3 5.55 13.30 -1.61
CA GLU A 3 5.92 12.88 -2.96
C GLU A 3 5.77 11.37 -3.17
N LEU A 4 5.61 10.98 -4.43
CA LEU A 4 5.67 9.59 -4.88
C LEU A 4 7.13 9.19 -5.07
N VAL A 5 7.66 8.39 -4.14
CA VAL A 5 9.02 7.85 -4.20
C VAL A 5 9.14 6.82 -5.32
N ALA A 6 8.17 5.91 -5.45
CA ALA A 6 8.18 4.89 -6.49
C ALA A 6 6.77 4.36 -6.81
N ALA A 7 6.52 4.11 -8.10
CA ALA A 7 5.42 3.27 -8.56
C ALA A 7 5.93 1.85 -8.80
N CYS A 8 5.29 0.86 -8.18
CA CYS A 8 5.70 -0.54 -8.20
C CYS A 8 4.61 -1.43 -8.78
N VAL A 9 5.01 -2.36 -9.64
CA VAL A 9 4.14 -3.39 -10.21
C VAL A 9 4.74 -4.77 -9.95
N VAL A 10 3.93 -5.82 -10.08
CA VAL A 10 4.40 -7.21 -10.01
C VAL A 10 5.61 -7.40 -10.91
N HIS A 11 6.73 -7.78 -10.30
CA HIS A 11 7.92 -8.19 -11.03
C HIS A 11 7.82 -9.67 -11.42
N GLU A 12 7.46 -10.52 -10.46
CA GLU A 12 7.36 -11.97 -10.66
C GLU A 12 6.29 -12.55 -9.74
N LEU A 13 5.55 -13.55 -10.24
CA LEU A 13 4.74 -14.39 -9.38
C LEU A 13 5.64 -15.39 -8.66
N ARG A 14 5.68 -15.34 -7.34
CA ARG A 14 6.48 -16.26 -6.52
C ARG A 14 5.65 -17.47 -6.11
N PRO A 15 6.23 -18.68 -6.09
CA PRO A 15 5.58 -19.82 -5.45
C PRO A 15 5.21 -19.49 -4.00
N ASP A 16 4.01 -19.87 -3.57
CA ASP A 16 3.51 -19.62 -2.22
C ASP A 16 2.74 -20.85 -1.73
N ALA A 17 2.93 -21.20 -0.45
CA ALA A 17 2.22 -22.33 0.16
C ALA A 17 0.73 -22.06 0.45
N GLY A 18 0.19 -20.91 0.02
CA GLY A 18 -1.23 -20.59 0.09
C GLY A 18 -2.06 -21.37 -0.92
N SER A 19 -3.40 -21.26 -0.82
CA SER A 19 -4.34 -22.01 -1.65
C SER A 19 -4.25 -21.71 -3.15
N VAL A 20 -3.73 -20.55 -3.53
CA VAL A 20 -3.51 -20.14 -4.93
C VAL A 20 -2.22 -20.73 -5.49
N GLY A 21 -1.28 -21.17 -4.64
CA GLY A 21 0.02 -21.72 -5.05
C GLY A 21 1.06 -20.68 -5.49
N VAL A 22 0.65 -19.43 -5.71
CA VAL A 22 1.53 -18.30 -6.07
C VAL A 22 1.09 -17.00 -5.41
N THR A 23 2.02 -16.06 -5.29
CA THR A 23 1.80 -14.70 -4.77
C THR A 23 2.37 -13.62 -5.69
N ALA A 24 1.70 -12.47 -5.72
CA ALA A 24 2.10 -11.26 -6.44
C ALA A 24 2.81 -10.22 -5.55
N ILE A 25 3.29 -10.63 -4.37
CA ILE A 25 3.88 -9.73 -3.37
C ILE A 25 5.25 -9.16 -3.81
N ASP A 26 5.98 -9.84 -4.71
CA ASP A 26 7.23 -9.33 -5.28
C ASP A 26 6.92 -8.25 -6.32
N LYS A 27 6.79 -7.01 -5.84
CA LYS A 27 6.67 -5.81 -6.66
C LYS A 27 7.99 -5.05 -6.66
N ARG A 28 8.26 -4.38 -7.78
CA ARG A 28 9.47 -3.55 -7.95
C ARG A 28 9.15 -2.24 -8.65
N PRO A 29 9.98 -1.21 -8.46
CA PRO A 29 9.81 0.07 -9.14
C PRO A 29 9.86 -0.08 -10.65
N VAL A 30 9.01 0.66 -11.34
CA VAL A 30 9.09 0.83 -12.79
C VAL A 30 9.64 2.21 -13.16
N SER A 31 10.41 2.26 -14.25
CA SER A 31 10.96 3.50 -14.79
C SER A 31 9.93 4.24 -15.64
N GLY A 32 9.81 5.56 -15.44
CA GLY A 32 8.98 6.41 -16.28
C GLY A 32 7.49 6.42 -15.90
N PRO A 33 6.64 7.07 -16.70
CA PRO A 33 5.23 7.22 -16.38
C PRO A 33 4.47 5.90 -16.38
N VAL A 34 3.56 5.74 -15.42
CA VAL A 34 2.68 4.59 -15.25
C VAL A 34 1.24 5.03 -15.26
N ARG A 35 0.42 4.35 -16.06
CA ARG A 35 -1.01 4.63 -16.12
C ARG A 35 -1.76 4.07 -14.92
N VAL A 36 -2.48 4.93 -14.22
CA VAL A 36 -3.41 4.59 -13.14
C VAL A 36 -4.80 4.38 -13.73
N ARG A 37 -5.40 3.21 -13.50
CA ARG A 37 -6.75 2.84 -13.94
C ARG A 37 -7.64 2.57 -12.73
N LYS A 38 -8.95 2.43 -12.96
CA LYS A 38 -9.96 2.17 -11.91
C LYS A 38 -9.60 1.00 -10.98
N LEU A 39 -8.91 -0.01 -11.50
CA LEU A 39 -8.55 -1.24 -10.77
C LEU A 39 -7.06 -1.31 -10.38
N GLY A 40 -6.30 -0.22 -10.53
CA GLY A 40 -4.88 -0.14 -10.16
C GLY A 40 -3.96 0.29 -11.29
N LEU A 41 -2.66 0.06 -11.12
CA LEU A 41 -1.63 0.41 -12.10
C LEU A 41 -1.70 -0.50 -13.33
N HIS A 42 -1.44 0.06 -14.51
CA HIS A 42 -1.24 -0.72 -15.72
C HIS A 42 -0.05 -1.67 -15.56
N ALA A 43 -0.20 -2.90 -16.05
CA ALA A 43 0.74 -4.02 -15.90
C ALA A 43 0.85 -4.63 -14.49
N ASP A 44 0.11 -4.16 -13.49
CA ASP A 44 0.03 -4.83 -12.19
C ASP A 44 -0.95 -6.01 -12.24
N VAL A 45 -0.52 -7.18 -11.77
CA VAL A 45 -1.34 -8.40 -11.75
C VAL A 45 -1.87 -8.66 -10.34
N GLN A 46 -3.20 -8.72 -10.20
CA GLN A 46 -3.84 -9.17 -8.96
C GLN A 46 -3.98 -10.70 -8.99
N ALA A 47 -3.11 -11.42 -8.27
CA ALA A 47 -3.11 -12.89 -8.26
C ALA A 47 -4.37 -13.53 -7.64
N SER A 48 -5.14 -12.81 -6.82
CA SER A 48 -6.40 -13.31 -6.23
C SER A 48 -7.50 -12.24 -6.17
N ARG A 49 -8.29 -12.14 -7.24
CA ARG A 49 -9.42 -11.18 -7.32
C ARG A 49 -10.52 -11.40 -6.26
N LYS A 50 -10.54 -12.56 -5.60
CA LYS A 50 -11.61 -12.92 -4.63
C LYS A 50 -11.31 -12.39 -3.22
N HIS A 51 -10.05 -12.17 -2.86
CA HIS A 51 -9.66 -11.80 -1.49
C HIS A 51 -8.75 -10.55 -1.44
N HIS A 52 -8.16 -10.17 -2.57
CA HIS A 52 -7.28 -9.01 -2.68
C HIS A 52 -7.57 -8.23 -3.96
N GLY A 53 -7.83 -6.93 -3.84
CA GLY A 53 -8.10 -6.04 -4.97
C GLY A 53 -9.57 -5.68 -5.14
N GLY A 54 -9.92 -5.24 -6.34
CA GLY A 54 -11.20 -4.55 -6.61
C GLY A 54 -11.09 -3.04 -6.43
N GLU A 55 -12.18 -2.32 -6.70
CA GLU A 55 -12.15 -0.85 -6.78
C GLU A 55 -11.73 -0.19 -5.47
N LEU A 56 -12.07 -0.78 -4.32
CA LEU A 56 -11.71 -0.27 -2.99
C LEU A 56 -10.27 -0.59 -2.58
N GLN A 57 -9.57 -1.45 -3.32
CA GLN A 57 -8.18 -1.85 -3.04
C GLN A 57 -7.34 -1.75 -4.32
N ALA A 58 -7.58 -0.70 -5.10
CA ALA A 58 -6.96 -0.52 -6.42
C ALA A 58 -5.45 -0.28 -6.31
N LEU A 59 -5.01 0.45 -5.27
CA LEU A 59 -3.60 0.74 -5.02
C LEU A 59 -3.29 0.52 -3.54
N TYR A 60 -2.24 -0.24 -3.24
CA TYR A 60 -1.67 -0.31 -1.89
C TYR A 60 -0.55 0.73 -1.76
N VAL A 61 -0.57 1.51 -0.68
CA VAL A 61 0.40 2.56 -0.37
C VAL A 61 1.18 2.21 0.88
N TYR A 62 2.49 2.48 0.85
CA TYR A 62 3.35 2.38 2.01
C TYR A 62 4.23 3.62 2.17
N ALA A 63 4.39 4.09 3.41
CA ALA A 63 5.25 5.23 3.71
C ALA A 63 6.74 4.81 3.70
N GLN A 64 7.59 5.68 3.20
CA GLN A 64 9.03 5.52 3.20
C GLN A 64 9.59 5.50 4.62
N GLU A 65 9.04 6.35 5.49
CA GLU A 65 9.37 6.45 6.91
C GLU A 65 9.05 5.14 7.66
N ASP A 66 7.95 4.47 7.29
CA ASP A 66 7.57 3.17 7.84
C ASP A 66 8.47 2.04 7.34
N ALA A 67 8.86 2.10 6.06
CA ALA A 67 9.81 1.14 5.50
C ALA A 67 11.20 1.26 6.15
N GLU A 68 11.66 2.47 6.42
CA GLU A 68 12.92 2.73 7.13
C GLU A 68 12.90 2.21 8.57
N TYR A 69 11.77 2.37 9.27
CA TYR A 69 11.56 1.73 10.57
C TYR A 69 11.77 0.21 10.47
N TRP A 70 11.13 -0.45 9.51
CA TRP A 70 11.27 -1.90 9.35
C TRP A 70 12.64 -2.34 8.87
N GLN A 71 13.31 -1.55 8.03
CA GLN A 71 14.68 -1.82 7.60
C GLN A 71 15.63 -1.87 8.79
N ASN A 72 15.48 -0.95 9.74
CA ASN A 72 16.26 -0.95 10.98
C ASN A 72 15.90 -2.15 11.86
N GLU A 73 14.60 -2.43 12.02
CA GLU A 73 14.08 -3.53 12.83
C GLU A 73 14.43 -4.94 12.30
N LEU A 74 14.64 -5.09 10.98
CA LEU A 74 15.02 -6.33 10.32
C LEU A 74 16.51 -6.40 9.99
N GLY A 75 17.25 -5.29 10.10
CA GLY A 75 18.67 -5.23 9.80
C GLY A 75 19.01 -5.52 8.33
N ARG A 76 18.11 -5.23 7.38
CA ARG A 76 18.31 -5.48 5.94
C ARG A 76 17.57 -4.46 5.07
N PRO A 77 18.05 -4.16 3.84
CA PRO A 77 17.37 -3.25 2.93
C PRO A 77 15.95 -3.69 2.60
N LEU A 78 15.00 -2.75 2.63
CA LEU A 78 13.60 -2.96 2.23
C LEU A 78 13.22 -2.00 1.10
N GLU A 79 13.62 -2.37 -0.11
CA GLU A 79 13.39 -1.60 -1.33
C GLU A 79 11.89 -1.29 -1.57
N ALA A 80 11.61 -0.29 -2.38
CA ALA A 80 10.24 0.00 -2.79
C ALA A 80 9.59 -1.21 -3.50
N GLY A 81 8.35 -1.50 -3.13
CA GLY A 81 7.59 -2.68 -3.56
C GLY A 81 7.75 -3.90 -2.65
N TRP A 82 8.67 -3.87 -1.68
CA TRP A 82 8.94 -5.01 -0.80
C TRP A 82 7.75 -5.40 0.09
N PHE A 83 6.89 -4.46 0.48
CA PHE A 83 5.69 -4.76 1.26
C PHE A 83 4.54 -5.26 0.38
N GLY A 84 4.74 -5.32 -0.94
CA GLY A 84 3.71 -5.57 -1.95
C GLY A 84 2.94 -4.31 -2.34
N GLU A 85 3.43 -3.12 -1.97
CA GLU A 85 2.82 -1.84 -2.27
C GLU A 85 2.92 -1.48 -3.75
N ASN A 86 1.92 -0.76 -4.24
CA ASN A 86 1.96 -0.13 -5.55
C ASN A 86 2.62 1.23 -5.51
N LEU A 87 2.44 1.98 -4.42
CA LEU A 87 3.00 3.33 -4.28
C LEU A 87 3.83 3.39 -3.00
N ARG A 88 5.12 3.67 -3.14
CA ARG A 88 5.96 4.14 -2.03
C ARG A 88 5.88 5.66 -2.00
N VAL A 89 5.52 6.23 -0.86
CA VAL A 89 5.37 7.69 -0.68
C VAL A 89 6.23 8.18 0.48
N SER A 90 6.59 9.46 0.49
CA SER A 90 7.28 10.11 1.61
C SER A 90 6.60 11.42 1.98
N GLY A 91 6.87 11.93 3.18
CA GLY A 91 6.36 13.21 3.66
C GLY A 91 4.85 13.26 3.90
N LEU A 92 4.20 12.09 4.03
CA LEU A 92 2.76 11.94 4.20
C LEU A 92 2.46 11.02 5.39
N ASP A 93 1.55 11.45 6.28
CA ASP A 93 1.10 10.62 7.40
C ASP A 93 0.09 9.55 6.94
N VAL A 94 0.62 8.45 6.41
CA VAL A 94 -0.20 7.35 5.87
C VAL A 94 -1.04 6.68 6.97
N SER A 95 -0.49 6.45 8.16
CA SER A 95 -1.21 5.81 9.26
C SER A 95 -2.27 6.72 9.91
N GLY A 96 -2.06 8.04 9.87
CA GLY A 96 -3.00 9.06 10.35
C GLY A 96 -4.03 9.52 9.31
N ALA A 97 -3.87 9.15 8.04
CA ALA A 97 -4.84 9.46 6.99
C ALA A 97 -6.24 8.96 7.35
N ARG A 98 -7.27 9.69 6.94
CA ARG A 98 -8.67 9.35 7.24
C ARG A 98 -9.33 8.58 6.10
N VAL A 99 -10.26 7.69 6.45
CA VAL A 99 -11.09 7.04 5.42
C VAL A 99 -11.87 8.10 4.64
N GLY A 100 -11.85 8.01 3.32
CA GLY A 100 -12.45 8.98 2.41
C GLY A 100 -11.58 10.20 2.10
N GLU A 101 -10.40 10.34 2.73
CA GLU A 101 -9.44 11.39 2.39
C GLU A 101 -9.00 11.27 0.93
N ARG A 102 -8.91 12.40 0.21
CA ARG A 102 -8.54 12.43 -1.21
C ARG A 102 -7.20 13.07 -1.42
N TRP A 103 -6.40 12.39 -2.24
CA TRP A 103 -5.08 12.88 -2.64
C TRP A 103 -5.05 13.13 -4.14
N MET A 104 -4.43 14.23 -4.52
CA MET A 104 -3.98 14.47 -5.88
C MET A 104 -2.53 14.03 -6.00
N ILE A 105 -2.24 13.16 -6.97
CA ILE A 105 -0.89 12.71 -7.29
C ILE A 105 -0.52 13.26 -8.67
N GLY A 106 0.61 13.96 -8.74
CA GLY A 106 1.00 14.71 -9.92
C GLY A 106 -0.05 15.77 -10.25
N SER A 107 -0.39 15.93 -11.53
CA SER A 107 -1.31 16.97 -11.99
C SER A 107 -2.75 16.51 -12.25
N THR A 108 -3.03 15.19 -12.25
CA THR A 108 -4.34 14.70 -12.74
C THR A 108 -4.95 13.55 -11.96
N VAL A 109 -4.15 12.71 -11.30
CA VAL A 109 -4.68 11.50 -10.64
C VAL A 109 -5.27 11.89 -9.29
N ILE A 110 -6.52 11.47 -9.07
CA ILE A 110 -7.19 11.62 -7.77
C ILE A 110 -7.50 10.24 -7.22
N VAL A 111 -7.07 10.01 -6.00
CA VAL A 111 -7.28 8.77 -5.26
C VAL A 111 -7.98 9.08 -3.94
N GLU A 112 -8.64 8.08 -3.38
CA GLU A 112 -9.35 8.21 -2.10
C GLU A 112 -9.01 7.04 -1.19
N VAL A 113 -8.70 7.35 0.07
CA VAL A 113 -8.37 6.38 1.13
C VAL A 113 -9.57 5.52 1.47
N THR A 114 -9.37 4.21 1.54
CA THR A 114 -10.47 3.25 1.76
C THR A 114 -10.30 2.44 3.04
N SER A 115 -9.17 1.78 3.24
CA SER A 115 -8.98 0.86 4.36
C SER A 115 -7.51 0.61 4.66
N PRO A 116 -7.16 0.19 5.90
CA PRO A 116 -5.83 -0.28 6.22
C PRO A 116 -5.49 -1.56 5.45
N ARG A 117 -4.19 -1.83 5.29
CA ARG A 117 -3.75 -3.17 4.89
C ARG A 117 -3.79 -4.12 6.09
N GLU A 118 -4.52 -5.23 5.97
CA GLU A 118 -4.42 -6.38 6.88
C GLU A 118 -3.24 -7.35 6.58
N PRO A 119 -2.28 -7.54 7.49
CA PRO A 119 -1.19 -8.50 7.31
C PRO A 119 -1.68 -9.95 7.24
N CYS A 120 -1.21 -10.69 6.22
CA CYS A 120 -1.66 -12.05 5.94
C CYS A 120 -0.53 -13.10 6.02
N ALA A 121 -0.89 -14.39 5.97
CA ALA A 121 0.08 -15.48 6.03
C ALA A 121 1.11 -15.47 4.89
N THR A 122 0.71 -15.03 3.69
CA THR A 122 1.64 -14.85 2.55
C THR A 122 2.71 -13.80 2.88
N PHE A 123 2.36 -12.75 3.61
CA PHE A 123 3.34 -11.74 4.04
C PHE A 123 4.30 -12.27 5.12
N ALA A 124 3.82 -13.15 6.00
CA ALA A 124 4.68 -13.87 6.95
C ALA A 124 5.73 -14.74 6.24
N ARG A 125 5.31 -15.49 5.22
CA ARG A 125 6.25 -16.30 4.43
C ARG A 125 7.19 -15.44 3.59
N TRP A 126 6.71 -14.30 3.10
CA TRP A 126 7.51 -13.37 2.31
C TRP A 126 8.65 -12.73 3.11
N VAL A 127 8.43 -12.33 4.37
CA VAL A 127 9.54 -11.83 5.21
C VAL A 127 10.61 -12.90 5.36
N GLY A 128 10.21 -14.17 5.42
CA GLY A 128 11.07 -15.34 5.39
C GLY A 128 12.05 -15.44 6.55
N GLY A 129 12.86 -16.51 6.54
CA GLY A 129 13.94 -16.70 7.48
C GLY A 129 13.48 -16.74 8.94
N PRO A 130 14.30 -16.23 9.89
CA PRO A 130 13.96 -16.26 11.31
C PRO A 130 12.78 -15.34 11.68
N ASP A 131 12.46 -14.34 10.84
CA ASP A 131 11.42 -13.34 11.10
C ASP A 131 10.01 -13.82 10.75
N GLU A 132 9.86 -14.86 9.92
CA GLU A 132 8.56 -15.38 9.49
C GLU A 132 7.63 -15.68 10.68
N ARG A 133 8.17 -16.33 11.72
CA ARG A 133 7.40 -16.68 12.90
C ARG A 133 7.12 -15.43 13.74
N GLY A 134 5.84 -15.08 13.82
CA GLY A 134 5.38 -13.93 14.60
C GLY A 134 5.38 -12.61 13.83
N TRP A 135 5.79 -12.62 12.56
CA TRP A 135 5.83 -11.43 11.71
C TRP A 135 4.52 -10.65 11.71
N VAL A 136 3.40 -11.33 11.43
CA VAL A 136 2.05 -10.71 11.37
C VAL A 136 1.73 -9.98 12.67
N LYS A 137 2.05 -10.59 13.82
CA LYS A 137 1.78 -10.01 15.14
C LYS A 137 2.67 -8.80 15.40
N ARG A 138 3.97 -8.88 15.10
CA ARG A 138 4.92 -7.77 15.25
C ARG A 138 4.53 -6.59 14.35
N PHE A 139 4.19 -6.89 13.10
CA PHE A 139 3.76 -5.90 12.12
C PHE A 139 2.46 -5.20 12.54
N ALA A 140 1.46 -5.97 12.99
CA ALA A 140 0.21 -5.41 13.52
C ALA A 140 0.44 -4.56 14.79
N ALA A 141 1.32 -4.99 15.69
CA ALA A 141 1.62 -4.24 16.91
C ALA A 141 2.25 -2.87 16.62
N ALA A 142 3.04 -2.76 15.55
CA ALA A 142 3.65 -1.50 15.14
C ALA A 142 2.65 -0.48 14.57
N ARG A 143 1.48 -0.93 14.08
CA ARG A 143 0.43 -0.08 13.47
C ARG A 143 0.92 0.77 12.27
N ARG A 144 1.92 0.25 11.56
CA ARG A 144 2.52 0.82 10.34
C ARG A 144 2.11 0.00 9.13
N THR A 145 0.81 -0.09 8.91
CA THR A 145 0.23 -1.06 7.97
C THR A 145 0.18 -0.57 6.54
N GLY A 146 0.33 0.74 6.32
CA GLY A 146 -0.05 1.35 5.05
C GLY A 146 -1.57 1.30 4.84
N LEU A 147 -2.00 1.72 3.65
CA LEU A 147 -3.42 1.82 3.33
C LEU A 147 -3.71 1.47 1.87
N TYR A 148 -4.98 1.18 1.62
CA TYR A 148 -5.53 1.05 0.29
C TYR A 148 -6.18 2.35 -0.16
N LEU A 149 -6.11 2.57 -1.47
CA LEU A 149 -6.78 3.64 -2.18
C LEU A 149 -7.71 3.06 -3.25
N ARG A 150 -8.82 3.76 -3.49
CA ARG A 150 -9.57 3.68 -4.76
C ARG A 150 -9.17 4.80 -5.70
N VAL A 151 -9.33 4.59 -7.00
CA VAL A 151 -9.05 5.60 -8.02
C VAL A 151 -10.34 6.37 -8.35
N VAL A 152 -10.36 7.66 -8.01
CA VAL A 152 -11.47 8.58 -8.31
C VAL A 152 -11.31 9.18 -9.71
N LYS A 153 -10.09 9.58 -10.06
CA LYS A 153 -9.74 10.11 -11.39
C LYS A 153 -8.46 9.43 -11.88
N ALA A 154 -8.58 8.73 -13.01
CA ALA A 154 -7.48 8.06 -13.69
C ALA A 154 -6.54 9.06 -14.39
N GLY A 155 -5.32 8.62 -14.66
CA GLY A 155 -4.27 9.45 -15.27
C GLY A 155 -2.95 8.71 -15.33
N GLU A 156 -1.85 9.45 -15.37
CA GLU A 156 -0.49 8.91 -15.36
C GLU A 156 0.28 9.55 -14.20
N ILE A 157 1.10 8.74 -13.54
CA ILE A 157 1.98 9.15 -12.44
C ILE A 157 3.42 8.71 -12.75
N VAL A 158 4.39 9.42 -12.20
CA VAL A 158 5.82 9.07 -12.27
C VAL A 158 6.48 9.33 -10.93
N ALA A 159 7.52 8.57 -10.60
CA ALA A 159 8.34 8.84 -9.42
C ALA A 159 8.81 10.30 -9.41
N GLY A 160 8.73 10.96 -8.26
CA GLY A 160 8.96 12.39 -8.07
C GLY A 160 7.72 13.27 -8.19
N ASP A 161 6.56 12.71 -8.58
CA ASP A 161 5.30 13.46 -8.56
C ASP A 161 4.95 13.90 -7.14
N THR A 162 4.52 15.16 -6.99
CA THR A 162 4.02 15.68 -5.72
C THR A 162 2.70 15.02 -5.34
N ILE A 163 2.48 14.88 -4.03
CA ILE A 163 1.21 14.43 -3.47
C ILE A 163 0.62 15.57 -2.64
N GLU A 164 -0.63 15.92 -2.93
CA GLU A 164 -1.38 16.93 -2.20
C GLU A 164 -2.65 16.31 -1.63
N VAL A 165 -2.90 16.52 -0.34
CA VAL A 165 -4.17 16.17 0.28
C VAL A 165 -5.17 17.27 -0.07
N ILE A 166 -6.16 16.94 -0.89
CA ILE A 166 -7.10 17.93 -1.47
C ILE A 166 -8.47 17.94 -0.77
N ASP A 167 -8.79 16.89 -0.01
CA ASP A 167 -10.04 16.79 0.75
C ASP A 167 -9.85 15.84 1.93
N VAL A 168 -10.33 16.21 3.10
CA VAL A 168 -10.29 15.40 4.32
C VAL A 168 -11.69 15.38 4.91
N PRO A 169 -12.40 14.23 4.89
CA PRO A 169 -13.72 14.14 5.50
C PRO A 169 -13.67 14.45 7.00
N ALA A 170 -14.59 15.31 7.44
CA ALA A 170 -14.80 15.56 8.86
C ALA A 170 -15.23 14.27 9.56
N ASP A 171 -14.69 14.04 10.76
CA ASP A 171 -15.09 12.96 11.68
C ASP A 171 -14.91 11.51 11.18
N ALA A 172 -14.30 11.30 10.00
CA ALA A 172 -13.97 9.96 9.52
C ALA A 172 -12.80 9.37 10.31
N PRO A 173 -12.83 8.07 10.66
CA PRO A 173 -11.74 7.47 11.43
C PRO A 173 -10.44 7.42 10.62
N THR A 174 -9.32 7.51 11.34
CA THR A 174 -7.98 7.30 10.78
C THR A 174 -7.79 5.83 10.41
N ILE A 175 -6.83 5.56 9.51
CA ILE A 175 -6.43 4.21 9.14
C ILE A 175 -5.98 3.39 10.36
N THR A 176 -5.28 4.02 11.31
CA THR A 176 -4.90 3.37 12.57
C THR A 176 -6.11 3.01 13.43
N GLU A 177 -7.12 3.90 13.54
CA GLU A 177 -8.33 3.63 14.32
C GLU A 177 -9.13 2.47 13.72
N VAL A 178 -9.30 2.46 12.40
CA VAL A 178 -9.94 1.34 11.67
C VAL A 178 -9.15 0.04 11.86
N PHE A 179 -7.82 0.07 11.72
CA PHE A 179 -6.99 -1.12 11.86
C PHE A 179 -7.03 -1.72 13.27
N THR A 180 -7.08 -0.87 14.29
CA THR A 180 -7.13 -1.30 15.69
C THR A 180 -8.53 -1.66 16.18
N GLY A 181 -9.56 -1.44 15.35
CA GLY A 181 -10.96 -1.65 15.71
C GLY A 181 -11.48 -0.65 16.76
N THR A 182 -10.81 0.49 16.92
CA THR A 182 -11.23 1.56 17.84
C THR A 182 -12.28 2.49 17.21
N ALA A 183 -12.43 2.43 15.88
CA ALA A 183 -13.55 2.99 15.14
C ALA A 183 -13.83 2.17 13.87
N SER A 184 -15.04 2.29 13.33
CA SER A 184 -15.43 1.68 12.05
C SER A 184 -15.75 2.77 11.03
N PRO A 185 -15.46 2.57 9.74
CA PRO A 185 -15.95 3.46 8.69
C PRO A 185 -17.48 3.57 8.76
N ALA A 186 -18.04 4.76 8.53
CA ALA A 186 -19.47 4.90 8.33
C ALA A 186 -19.89 4.04 7.12
N ALA A 187 -20.99 3.31 7.27
CA ALA A 187 -21.52 2.37 6.27
C ALA A 187 -21.97 3.05 4.97
#